data_AF-A0A4R2PTP7-F1
#
_entry.id   AF-A0A4R2PTP7-F1
#
_cell.length_a   1.000
_cell.length_b   1.000
_cell.length_c   1.000
_cell.angle_alpha   90.00
_cell.angle_beta   90.00
_cell.angle_gamma   90.00
#
_symmetry.space_group_name_H-M   'P 1'
#
loop_
_entity.id
_entity.type
_entity.pdbx_description
1 polymer ?
#
loop_
_entity_poly.entity_id
_entity_poly.type
_entity_poly.pdbx_seq_one_letter_code
_entity_poly.pdbx_strand_id
1 'polypeptide(L)'
;MTDWANRAATWAAAADWAADPPPPAASVDYGALPDLETRLVEANVNPETYLATDYLNHFNQITMVLDLSAADRSLLDEAGDWAPKSYHQHFYDSGFKETALINWAFDHAPLSVRELFDPAVVTLDHYIEEALWEARNPACPADIIADRVALINAQIGLLYAIINGRKAMAQDAVDGNFDAGSASQDDIDSLFD
;
A
#
# COMPACT_ATOMS: atom_id res chain seq x y z
N MET A 1 8.40 -4.02 -29.55
CA MET A 1 8.83 -2.67 -29.12
C MET A 1 7.75 -1.60 -29.24
N THR A 2 6.50 -1.94 -29.60
CA THR A 2 5.41 -0.98 -29.87
C THR A 2 4.23 -1.04 -28.89
N ASP A 3 4.34 -1.81 -27.81
CA ASP A 3 3.24 -1.97 -26.83
C ASP A 3 3.43 -1.11 -25.56
N TRP A 4 4.68 -0.79 -25.22
CA TRP A 4 5.03 0.01 -24.02
C TRP A 4 4.47 1.44 -24.05
N ALA A 5 4.63 2.15 -25.17
CA ALA A 5 4.23 3.55 -25.28
C ALA A 5 2.70 3.75 -25.33
N ASN A 6 1.96 2.77 -25.88
CA ASN A 6 0.50 2.81 -25.89
C ASN A 6 -0.08 2.48 -24.51
N ARG A 7 0.55 1.56 -23.76
CA ARG A 7 0.10 1.26 -22.41
C ARG A 7 0.43 2.38 -21.41
N ALA A 8 1.56 3.09 -21.60
CA ALA A 8 1.88 4.31 -20.85
C ALA A 8 0.85 5.43 -21.01
N ALA A 9 0.24 5.56 -22.20
CA ALA A 9 -0.84 6.51 -22.43
C ALA A 9 -2.17 6.08 -21.79
N THR A 10 -2.42 4.77 -21.62
CA THR A 10 -3.57 4.27 -20.85
C THR A 10 -3.35 4.35 -19.32
N TRP A 11 -2.10 4.37 -18.85
CA TRP A 11 -1.78 4.37 -17.41
C TRP A 11 -1.93 5.73 -16.72
N ALA A 12 -1.80 6.86 -17.44
CA ALA A 12 -2.23 8.17 -16.91
C ALA A 12 -3.75 8.25 -16.66
N ALA A 13 -4.53 7.33 -17.26
CA ALA A 13 -5.97 7.20 -17.08
C ALA A 13 -6.36 6.03 -16.13
N ALA A 14 -5.42 5.24 -15.63
CA ALA A 14 -5.75 4.10 -14.73
C ALA A 14 -6.00 4.52 -13.28
N ALA A 15 -5.57 5.73 -12.89
CA ALA A 15 -6.05 6.42 -11.69
C ALA A 15 -7.24 7.34 -12.01
N ASP A 16 -8.09 6.97 -12.97
CA ASP A 16 -9.37 7.66 -13.15
C ASP A 16 -10.31 7.22 -12.03
N TRP A 17 -10.07 7.78 -10.82
CA TRP A 17 -11.01 7.72 -9.69
C TRP A 17 -12.41 8.23 -10.08
N ALA A 18 -12.56 8.85 -11.25
CA ALA A 18 -13.86 9.26 -11.78
C ALA A 18 -14.84 8.09 -12.04
N ALA A 19 -14.37 6.83 -12.03
CA ALA A 19 -15.23 5.64 -12.10
C ALA A 19 -15.69 5.11 -10.73
N ASP A 20 -15.37 5.80 -9.63
CA ASP A 20 -15.72 5.35 -8.28
C ASP A 20 -17.24 5.14 -8.12
N PRO A 21 -17.65 4.10 -7.36
CA PRO A 21 -19.06 3.86 -7.12
C PRO A 21 -19.68 5.09 -6.44
N PRO A 22 -20.92 5.48 -6.83
CA PRO A 22 -21.55 6.67 -6.28
C PRO A 22 -21.61 6.56 -4.75
N PRO A 23 -21.28 7.64 -4.02
CA PRO A 23 -21.26 7.60 -2.57
C PRO A 23 -22.64 7.17 -2.05
N PRO A 24 -22.71 6.35 -0.98
CA PRO A 24 -23.97 5.92 -0.42
C PRO A 24 -24.82 7.13 -0.02
N ALA A 25 -26.12 7.07 -0.31
CA ALA A 25 -27.06 8.17 -0.03
C ALA A 25 -27.34 8.31 1.48
N ALA A 26 -27.48 9.57 1.91
CA ALA A 26 -27.64 10.13 3.26
C ALA A 26 -26.33 10.54 3.95
N SER A 27 -26.04 11.85 3.81
CA SER A 27 -24.87 12.57 4.31
C SER A 27 -24.88 12.67 5.84
N VAL A 28 -24.31 11.66 6.50
CA VAL A 28 -23.77 11.89 7.84
C VAL A 28 -22.69 12.95 7.68
N ASP A 29 -22.85 14.09 8.35
CA ASP A 29 -21.78 15.09 8.45
C ASP A 29 -20.76 14.56 9.47
N TYR A 30 -19.90 13.65 9.00
CA TYR A 30 -18.88 13.03 9.84
C TYR A 30 -17.93 14.08 10.44
N GLY A 31 -17.70 15.20 9.74
CA GLY A 31 -16.85 16.30 10.21
C GLY A 31 -17.40 17.04 11.43
N ALA A 32 -18.71 16.98 11.66
CA ALA A 32 -19.36 17.58 12.83
C ALA A 32 -19.45 16.62 14.03
N LEU A 33 -19.01 15.37 13.89
CA LEU A 33 -19.09 14.39 14.98
C LEU A 33 -18.04 14.69 16.06
N PRO A 34 -18.44 14.81 17.34
CA PRO A 34 -17.51 15.11 18.43
C PRO A 34 -16.54 13.96 18.74
N ASP A 35 -16.84 12.75 18.26
CA ASP A 35 -16.09 11.52 18.45
C ASP A 35 -15.43 11.01 17.15
N LEU A 36 -15.30 11.87 16.13
CA LEU A 36 -14.77 11.50 14.82
C LEU A 36 -13.42 10.77 14.92
N GLU A 37 -12.48 11.30 15.70
CA GLU A 37 -11.15 10.70 15.85
C GLU A 37 -11.22 9.25 16.38
N THR A 38 -12.03 9.01 17.41
CA THR A 38 -12.26 7.67 17.96
C THR A 38 -12.83 6.73 16.89
N ARG A 39 -13.82 7.21 16.12
CA ARG A 39 -14.44 6.42 15.05
C ARG A 39 -13.48 6.10 13.91
N LEU A 40 -12.60 7.03 13.55
CA LEU A 40 -11.55 6.80 12.56
C LEU A 40 -10.62 5.68 13.03
N VAL A 41 -10.13 5.75 14.28
CA VAL A 41 -9.26 4.72 14.85
C VAL A 41 -9.96 3.35 14.92
N GLU A 42 -11.22 3.29 15.35
CA GLU A 42 -12.02 2.06 15.36
C GLU A 42 -12.23 1.46 13.97
N ALA A 43 -12.30 2.31 12.94
CA ALA A 43 -12.36 1.92 11.54
C ALA A 43 -10.96 1.68 10.91
N ASN A 44 -9.91 1.66 11.72
CA ASN A 44 -8.51 1.48 11.29
C ASN A 44 -8.03 2.54 10.28
N VAL A 45 -8.61 3.74 10.38
CA VAL A 45 -8.22 4.95 9.67
C VAL A 45 -7.32 5.78 10.57
N ASN A 46 -6.17 6.22 10.05
CA ASN A 46 -5.29 7.11 10.77
C ASN A 46 -5.91 8.53 10.85
N PRO A 47 -6.08 9.10 12.05
CA PRO A 47 -6.77 10.39 12.22
C PRO A 47 -5.94 11.61 11.79
N GLU A 48 -4.64 11.47 11.51
CA GLU A 48 -3.83 12.56 10.94
C GLU A 48 -3.88 12.56 9.40
N THR A 49 -3.87 11.38 8.78
CA THR A 49 -3.76 11.23 7.32
C THR A 49 -5.09 10.96 6.63
N TYR A 50 -6.07 10.48 7.40
CA TYR A 50 -7.40 10.02 6.96
C TYR A 50 -7.34 8.82 5.99
N LEU A 51 -6.26 8.03 6.07
CA LEU A 51 -6.09 6.81 5.28
C LEU A 51 -6.20 5.55 6.16
N ALA A 52 -6.81 4.50 5.63
CA ALA A 52 -6.98 3.20 6.28
C ALA A 52 -5.88 2.23 5.88
N THR A 53 -5.29 1.55 6.87
CA THR A 53 -4.26 0.52 6.58
C THR A 53 -4.84 -0.72 5.90
N ASP A 54 -6.14 -0.98 6.07
CA ASP A 54 -6.87 -2.07 5.40
C ASP A 54 -6.85 -2.00 3.87
N TYR A 55 -6.52 -0.83 3.29
CA TYR A 55 -6.33 -0.72 1.84
C TYR A 55 -5.17 -1.59 1.34
N LEU A 56 -4.12 -1.77 2.16
CA LEU A 56 -2.95 -2.56 1.80
C LEU A 56 -3.26 -4.05 1.65
N ASN A 57 -4.37 -4.54 2.18
CA ASN A 57 -4.77 -5.95 2.05
C ASN A 57 -4.94 -6.35 0.58
N HIS A 58 -5.38 -5.43 -0.29
CA HIS A 58 -5.49 -5.65 -1.72
C HIS A 58 -4.15 -6.03 -2.38
N PHE A 59 -3.06 -5.41 -1.92
CA PHE A 59 -1.71 -5.64 -2.41
C PHE A 59 -1.02 -6.81 -1.72
N ASN A 60 -1.22 -6.95 -0.40
CA ASN A 60 -0.60 -8.03 0.38
C ASN A 60 -1.03 -9.41 -0.13
N GLN A 61 -2.30 -9.59 -0.46
CA GLN A 61 -2.83 -10.86 -0.96
C GLN A 61 -2.18 -11.26 -2.30
N ILE A 62 -2.12 -10.34 -3.27
CA ILE A 62 -1.51 -10.64 -4.57
C ILE A 62 0.01 -10.78 -4.48
N THR A 63 0.65 -10.04 -3.59
CA THR A 63 2.10 -10.16 -3.34
C THR A 63 2.44 -11.52 -2.75
N MET A 64 1.60 -12.05 -1.86
CA MET A 64 1.74 -13.41 -1.33
C MET A 64 1.63 -14.46 -2.43
N VAL A 65 0.66 -14.32 -3.35
CA VAL A 65 0.53 -15.23 -4.51
C VAL A 65 1.77 -15.16 -5.41
N LEU A 66 2.26 -13.96 -5.71
CA LEU A 66 3.48 -13.76 -6.51
C LEU A 66 4.70 -14.40 -5.85
N ASP A 67 4.88 -14.23 -4.55
CA ASP A 67 6.01 -14.80 -3.79
C ASP A 67 5.99 -16.33 -3.84
N LEU A 68 4.84 -16.95 -3.57
CA LEU A 68 4.68 -18.41 -3.63
C LEU A 68 4.86 -18.94 -5.06
N SER A 69 4.49 -18.16 -6.08
CA SER A 69 4.62 -18.55 -7.48
C SER A 69 6.06 -18.72 -7.97
N ALA A 70 7.03 -18.11 -7.29
CA ALA A 70 8.44 -18.28 -7.61
C ALA A 70 8.88 -19.74 -7.42
N ALA A 71 8.32 -20.43 -6.43
CA ALA A 71 8.56 -21.86 -6.18
C ALA A 71 7.60 -22.76 -6.96
N ASP A 72 6.32 -22.41 -7.04
CA ASP A 72 5.29 -23.15 -7.77
C ASP A 72 4.40 -22.23 -8.61
N ARG A 73 4.69 -22.17 -9.92
CA ARG A 73 3.94 -21.33 -10.87
C ARG A 73 2.46 -21.67 -10.99
N SER A 74 2.02 -22.87 -10.61
CA SER A 74 0.59 -23.22 -10.67
C SER A 74 -0.26 -22.36 -9.73
N LEU A 75 0.35 -21.80 -8.68
CA LEU A 75 -0.32 -20.88 -7.75
C LEU A 75 -0.66 -19.52 -8.38
N LEU A 76 -0.11 -19.19 -9.57
CA LEU A 76 -0.52 -17.97 -10.30
C LEU A 76 -1.99 -17.98 -10.70
N ASP A 77 -2.63 -19.15 -10.77
CA ASP A 77 -4.07 -19.23 -11.02
C ASP A 77 -4.88 -18.63 -9.85
N GLU A 78 -4.33 -18.61 -8.63
CA GLU A 78 -4.94 -17.97 -7.46
C GLU A 78 -4.95 -16.44 -7.55
N ALA A 79 -4.10 -15.84 -8.39
CA ALA A 79 -4.15 -14.42 -8.69
C ALA A 79 -5.47 -14.03 -9.38
N GLY A 80 -6.16 -15.00 -10.00
CA GLY A 80 -7.42 -14.79 -10.70
C GLY A 80 -7.36 -13.63 -11.69
N ASP A 81 -8.41 -12.81 -11.66
CA ASP A 81 -8.54 -11.58 -12.44
C ASP A 81 -8.12 -10.35 -11.62
N TRP A 82 -7.08 -10.48 -10.78
CA TRP A 82 -6.55 -9.33 -10.04
C TRP A 82 -6.26 -8.18 -11.01
N ALA A 83 -6.75 -7.00 -10.64
CA ALA A 83 -6.55 -5.75 -11.34
C ALA A 83 -6.45 -4.64 -10.29
N PRO A 84 -5.75 -3.53 -10.62
CA PRO A 84 -5.72 -2.34 -9.79
C PRO A 84 -7.12 -1.89 -9.35
N LYS A 85 -7.24 -1.45 -8.10
CA LYS A 85 -8.49 -0.89 -7.56
C LYS A 85 -8.24 0.46 -6.93
N SER A 86 -9.14 1.40 -7.23
CA SER A 86 -9.20 2.65 -6.47
C SER A 86 -9.46 2.36 -4.99
N TYR A 87 -9.13 3.32 -4.15
CA TYR A 87 -9.38 3.23 -2.72
C TYR A 87 -10.87 3.00 -2.42
N HIS A 88 -11.76 3.77 -3.04
CA HIS A 88 -13.21 3.60 -2.87
C HIS A 88 -13.70 2.24 -3.35
N GLN A 89 -13.23 1.78 -4.51
CA GLN A 89 -13.63 0.48 -5.06
C GLN A 89 -13.19 -0.67 -4.14
N HIS A 90 -11.99 -0.62 -3.57
CA HIS A 90 -11.51 -1.62 -2.61
C HIS A 90 -12.45 -1.73 -1.41
N PHE A 91 -12.80 -0.61 -0.77
CA PHE A 91 -13.68 -0.64 0.41
C PHE A 91 -15.12 -1.01 0.08
N TYR A 92 -15.62 -0.59 -1.09
CA TYR A 92 -16.92 -1.00 -1.59
C TYR A 92 -17.01 -2.52 -1.78
N ASP A 93 -16.01 -3.13 -2.41
CA ASP A 93 -15.97 -4.58 -2.67
C ASP A 93 -15.73 -5.41 -1.39
N SER A 94 -14.98 -4.85 -0.44
CA SER A 94 -14.56 -5.56 0.77
C SER A 94 -15.68 -5.76 1.80
N GLY A 95 -16.78 -5.02 1.72
CA GLY A 95 -17.92 -5.15 2.64
C GLY A 95 -17.63 -4.67 4.07
N PHE A 96 -16.67 -3.75 4.26
CA PHE A 96 -16.38 -3.16 5.57
C PHE A 96 -17.60 -2.41 6.11
N LYS A 97 -17.86 -2.58 7.42
CA LYS A 97 -19.02 -1.94 8.09
C LYS A 97 -18.99 -0.42 8.02
N GLU A 98 -17.80 0.17 8.17
CA GLU A 98 -17.60 1.62 8.20
C GLU A 98 -17.17 2.20 6.84
N THR A 99 -17.47 1.53 5.71
CA THR A 99 -17.06 1.96 4.35
C THR A 99 -17.42 3.42 4.06
N ALA A 100 -18.58 3.90 4.52
CA ALA A 100 -18.98 5.29 4.33
C ALA A 100 -18.09 6.29 5.08
N LEU A 101 -17.65 5.97 6.31
CA LEU A 101 -16.72 6.79 7.08
C LEU A 101 -15.32 6.76 6.47
N ILE A 102 -14.85 5.58 6.05
CA ILE A 102 -13.53 5.39 5.43
C ILE A 102 -13.42 6.20 4.13
N ASN A 103 -14.44 6.12 3.27
CA ASN A 103 -14.49 6.87 2.03
C ASN A 103 -14.61 8.37 2.28
N TRP A 104 -15.45 8.78 3.23
CA TRP A 104 -15.53 10.19 3.63
C TRP A 104 -14.18 10.73 4.13
N ALA A 105 -13.46 9.96 4.95
CA ALA A 105 -12.16 10.36 5.45
C ALA A 105 -11.18 10.56 4.30
N PHE A 106 -11.12 9.60 3.37
CA PHE A 106 -10.26 9.69 2.19
C PHE A 106 -10.58 10.90 1.29
N ASP A 107 -11.87 11.24 1.10
CA ASP A 107 -12.31 12.43 0.37
C ASP A 107 -11.86 13.74 1.04
N HIS A 108 -11.67 13.71 2.37
CA HIS A 108 -11.26 14.85 3.19
C HIS A 108 -9.78 14.78 3.60
N ALA A 109 -9.03 13.81 3.09
CA ALA A 109 -7.64 13.64 3.42
C ALA A 109 -6.81 14.88 3.01
N PRO A 110 -5.81 15.30 3.81
CA PRO A 110 -5.01 16.48 3.48
C PRO A 110 -4.37 16.35 2.10
N LEU A 111 -4.42 17.43 1.30
CA LEU A 111 -3.86 17.41 -0.05
C LEU A 111 -2.37 16.97 -0.07
N SER A 112 -1.59 17.40 0.92
CA SER A 112 -0.17 17.01 1.04
C SER A 112 0.05 15.52 1.32
N VAL A 113 -0.96 14.81 1.86
CA VAL A 113 -0.94 13.35 2.00
C VAL A 113 -1.28 12.70 0.66
N ARG A 114 -2.30 13.22 -0.03
CA ARG A 114 -2.77 12.71 -1.33
C ARG A 114 -1.70 12.81 -2.42
N GLU A 115 -1.03 13.95 -2.51
CA GLU A 115 0.11 14.20 -3.41
C GLU A 115 1.26 13.19 -3.24
N LEU A 116 1.35 12.52 -2.08
CA LEU A 116 2.32 11.45 -1.83
C LEU A 116 1.70 10.07 -2.07
N PHE A 117 0.48 9.85 -1.60
CA PHE A 117 -0.20 8.56 -1.60
C PHE A 117 -0.58 8.11 -3.02
N ASP A 118 -1.26 8.96 -3.77
CA ASP A 118 -1.85 8.60 -5.06
C ASP A 118 -0.80 8.12 -6.08
N PRO A 119 0.30 8.86 -6.32
CA PRO A 119 1.33 8.37 -7.24
C PRO A 119 2.05 7.11 -6.72
N ALA A 120 2.14 6.93 -5.39
CA ALA A 120 2.73 5.73 -4.80
C ALA A 120 1.84 4.50 -5.03
N VAL A 121 0.52 4.63 -4.99
CA VAL A 121 -0.43 3.58 -5.36
C VAL A 121 -0.30 3.22 -6.84
N VAL A 122 -0.31 4.21 -7.74
CA VAL A 122 -0.15 3.97 -9.19
C VAL A 122 1.16 3.25 -9.50
N THR A 123 2.23 3.62 -8.81
CA THR A 123 3.54 2.95 -8.96
C THR A 123 3.48 1.50 -8.50
N LEU A 124 2.82 1.23 -7.37
CA LEU A 124 2.65 -0.14 -6.85
C LEU A 124 1.81 -1.00 -7.79
N ASP A 125 0.68 -0.47 -8.26
CA ASP A 125 -0.18 -1.13 -9.24
C ASP A 125 0.62 -1.56 -10.47
N HIS A 126 1.44 -0.65 -11.00
CA HIS A 126 2.30 -0.93 -12.15
C HIS A 126 3.30 -2.05 -11.87
N TYR A 127 3.97 -2.02 -10.71
CA TYR A 127 4.92 -3.08 -10.34
C TYR A 127 4.24 -4.45 -10.23
N ILE A 128 3.02 -4.50 -9.68
CA ILE A 128 2.27 -5.76 -9.56
C ILE A 128 1.82 -6.25 -10.94
N GLU A 129 1.30 -5.38 -11.80
CA GLU A 129 0.92 -5.75 -13.17
C GLU A 129 2.11 -6.30 -13.98
N GLU A 130 3.27 -5.64 -13.89
CA GLU A 130 4.50 -6.11 -14.52
C GLU A 130 4.92 -7.48 -13.98
N ALA A 131 4.91 -7.64 -12.65
CA ALA A 131 5.27 -8.90 -12.00
C ALA A 131 4.35 -10.05 -12.42
N LEU A 132 3.03 -9.82 -12.46
CA LEU A 132 2.05 -10.81 -12.91
C LEU A 132 2.25 -11.17 -14.39
N TRP A 133 2.51 -10.17 -15.24
CA TRP A 133 2.81 -10.40 -16.65
C TRP A 133 4.05 -11.26 -16.84
N GLU A 134 5.14 -10.93 -16.15
CA GLU A 134 6.39 -11.68 -16.18
C GLU A 134 6.21 -13.10 -15.62
N ALA A 135 5.53 -13.25 -14.48
CA ALA A 135 5.34 -14.55 -13.83
C ALA A 135 4.51 -15.52 -14.69
N ARG A 136 3.52 -15.01 -15.45
CA ARG A 136 2.71 -15.82 -16.39
C ARG A 136 3.50 -16.32 -17.60
N ASN A 137 4.68 -15.76 -17.90
CA ASN A 137 5.56 -16.29 -18.93
C ASN A 137 6.30 -17.53 -18.38
N PRO A 138 6.09 -18.74 -18.94
CA PRO A 138 6.76 -19.95 -18.45
C PRO A 138 8.29 -19.92 -18.56
N ALA A 139 8.84 -19.07 -19.42
CA ALA A 139 10.28 -18.87 -19.59
C ALA A 139 10.88 -17.84 -18.62
N CYS A 140 10.06 -17.13 -17.84
CA CYS A 140 10.55 -16.18 -16.85
C CYS A 140 11.33 -16.95 -15.76
N PRO A 141 12.53 -16.52 -15.36
CA PRO A 141 13.24 -17.12 -14.23
C PRO A 141 12.54 -16.85 -12.87
N ALA A 142 12.78 -17.70 -11.87
CA ALA A 142 12.15 -17.55 -10.54
C ALA A 142 12.75 -16.41 -9.71
N ASP A 143 14.05 -16.15 -9.87
CA ASP A 143 14.78 -15.04 -9.24
C ASP A 143 14.24 -13.68 -9.69
N ILE A 144 13.84 -13.54 -10.95
CA ILE A 144 13.18 -12.31 -11.44
C ILE A 144 11.87 -12.05 -10.70
N ILE A 145 11.05 -13.09 -10.45
CA ILE A 145 9.80 -12.94 -9.68
C ILE A 145 10.12 -12.51 -8.24
N ALA A 146 11.12 -13.12 -7.61
CA ALA A 146 11.55 -12.76 -6.27
C ALA A 146 12.03 -11.30 -6.18
N ASP A 147 12.81 -10.83 -7.16
CA ASP A 147 13.26 -9.44 -7.26
C ASP A 147 12.06 -8.47 -7.40
N ARG A 148 11.06 -8.81 -8.20
CA ARG A 148 9.82 -8.03 -8.33
C ARG A 148 9.04 -7.97 -7.01
N VAL A 149 8.90 -9.10 -6.31
CA VAL A 149 8.24 -9.17 -5.00
C VAL A 149 8.96 -8.29 -3.99
N ALA A 150 10.30 -8.25 -3.98
CA ALA A 150 11.06 -7.37 -3.10
C ALA A 150 10.78 -5.88 -3.37
N LEU A 151 10.71 -5.47 -4.65
CA LEU A 151 10.34 -4.10 -5.03
C LEU A 151 8.91 -3.74 -4.62
N ILE A 152 7.97 -4.66 -4.83
CA ILE A 152 6.56 -4.52 -4.43
C ILE A 152 6.47 -4.33 -2.91
N ASN A 153 7.15 -5.16 -2.13
CA ASN A 153 7.16 -5.05 -0.66
C ASN A 153 7.76 -3.72 -0.17
N ALA A 154 8.83 -3.24 -0.80
CA ALA A 154 9.39 -1.93 -0.47
C ALA A 154 8.38 -0.80 -0.72
N GLN A 155 7.62 -0.89 -1.81
CA GLN A 155 6.59 0.09 -2.17
C GLN A 155 5.36 0.00 -1.24
N ILE A 156 4.95 -1.21 -0.82
CA ILE A 156 3.93 -1.39 0.22
C ILE A 156 4.38 -0.75 1.54
N GLY A 157 5.66 -0.90 1.90
CA GLY A 157 6.25 -0.23 3.07
C GLY A 157 6.19 1.30 2.98
N LEU A 158 6.44 1.87 1.80
CA LEU A 158 6.28 3.31 1.56
C LEU A 158 4.83 3.76 1.76
N LEU A 159 3.85 3.04 1.19
CA LEU A 159 2.43 3.34 1.38
C LEU A 159 2.03 3.23 2.86
N TYR A 160 2.49 2.20 3.56
CA TYR A 160 2.25 2.06 4.99
C TYR A 160 2.79 3.27 5.78
N ALA A 161 3.98 3.77 5.46
CA ALA A 161 4.55 4.95 6.09
C ALA A 161 3.77 6.25 5.76
N ILE A 162 3.21 6.36 4.55
CA ILE A 162 2.34 7.48 4.17
C ILE A 162 1.02 7.41 4.94
N ILE A 163 0.38 6.24 4.98
CA ILE A 163 -0.89 5.99 5.70
C ILE A 163 -0.75 6.34 7.18
N ASN A 164 0.36 5.96 7.81
CA ASN A 164 0.55 6.22 9.24
C ASN A 164 1.09 7.61 9.57
N GLY A 165 1.37 8.44 8.56
CA GLY A 165 2.08 9.70 8.71
C GLY A 165 3.54 9.44 9.11
N ARG A 166 4.49 9.87 8.26
CA ARG A 166 5.95 9.61 8.31
C ARG A 166 6.69 9.68 9.68
N LYS A 167 6.03 10.01 10.79
CA LYS A 167 6.48 9.84 12.18
C LYS A 167 6.60 8.38 12.63
N ALA A 168 5.90 7.41 12.02
CA ALA A 168 6.00 5.99 12.42
C ALA A 168 7.43 5.41 12.27
N MET A 169 8.22 5.90 11.30
CA MET A 169 9.61 5.47 11.10
C MET A 169 10.60 6.10 12.10
N ALA A 170 10.20 7.16 12.83
CA ALA A 170 11.05 7.79 13.84
C ALA A 170 10.90 7.13 15.23
N GLN A 171 9.78 6.45 15.48
CA GLN A 171 9.52 5.75 16.74
C GLN A 171 10.12 4.32 16.74
N ASP A 172 9.98 3.59 15.63
CA ASP A 172 10.55 2.24 15.50
C ASP A 172 12.08 2.24 15.36
N ALA A 173 12.68 3.34 14.88
CA ALA A 173 14.13 3.52 14.89
C ALA A 173 14.70 3.82 16.30
N VAL A 174 13.84 4.14 17.28
CA VAL A 174 14.22 4.39 18.67
C VAL A 174 14.00 3.16 19.56
N ASP A 175 13.01 2.32 19.27
CA ASP A 175 12.76 1.06 20.01
C ASP A 175 13.42 -0.19 19.37
N GLY A 176 14.03 -0.03 18.21
CA GLY A 176 14.91 -1.02 17.58
C GLY A 176 16.23 -1.17 18.33
N ASN A 177 16.20 -1.69 19.55
CA ASN A 177 17.33 -2.28 20.24
C ASN A 177 17.81 -3.50 19.44
N PHE A 178 18.55 -3.23 18.36
CA PHE A 178 19.48 -4.20 17.80
C PHE A 178 20.46 -4.56 18.91
N ASP A 179 20.31 -5.77 19.43
CA ASP A 179 21.31 -6.44 20.24
C ASP A 179 22.55 -6.69 19.37
N ALA A 180 23.34 -5.64 19.20
CA ALA A 180 24.66 -5.66 18.62
C ALA A 180 25.63 -5.28 19.73
N GLY A 181 25.95 -6.26 20.58
CA GLY A 181 27.18 -6.32 21.37
C GLY A 181 27.40 -5.14 22.31
N SER A 182 27.23 -5.40 23.61
CA SER A 182 27.83 -4.61 24.69
C SER A 182 29.35 -4.45 24.50
N ALA A 183 29.75 -3.45 23.71
CA ALA A 183 31.00 -2.72 23.94
C ALA A 183 30.59 -1.47 24.73
N SER A 184 31.07 -1.37 25.96
CA SER A 184 30.77 -0.23 26.80
C SER A 184 31.41 1.02 26.18
N GLN A 185 30.80 2.19 26.40
CA GLN A 185 31.36 3.48 25.97
C GLN A 185 32.83 3.66 26.41
N ASP A 186 33.23 2.98 27.50
CA ASP A 186 34.58 3.00 28.07
C ASP A 186 35.63 2.27 27.19
N ASP A 187 35.22 1.35 26.31
CA ASP A 187 36.14 0.58 25.44
C ASP A 187 36.58 1.37 24.18
N ILE A 188 35.83 2.40 23.79
CA ILE A 188 36.08 3.21 22.59
C ILE A 188 37.16 4.28 22.84
N ASP A 189 37.22 4.83 24.05
CA ASP A 189 38.18 5.89 24.41
C ASP A 189 39.62 5.37 24.54
N SER A 190 39.81 4.06 24.77
CA SER A 190 41.15 3.45 24.87
C SER A 190 41.85 3.21 23.52
N LEU A 191 41.20 3.52 22.39
CA LEU A 191 41.73 3.21 21.05
C LEU A 191 42.43 4.40 20.37
N PHE A 192 42.42 5.57 21.01
CA PHE A 192 43.04 6.79 20.49
C PHE A 192 44.03 7.47 21.47
N ASP A 193 44.38 6.79 22.57
CA ASP A 193 45.48 7.16 23.48
C ASP A 193 46.67 6.18 23.38
#